data_AF-A0A660XHH6-F1
#
_entry.id   AF-A0A660XHH6-F1
#
_cell.length_a   1.000
_cell.length_b   1.000
_cell.length_c   1.000
_cell.angle_alpha   90.00
_cell.angle_beta   90.00
_cell.angle_gamma   90.00
#
_symmetry.space_group_name_H-M   'P 1'
#
loop_
_entity.id
_entity.type
_entity.pdbx_description
1 polymer ?
#
loop_
_entity_poly.entity_id
_entity_poly.type
_entity_poly.pdbx_seq_one_letter_code
_entity_poly.pdbx_strand_id
1 'polypeptide(L)'
;DDRTVDIDVKEAFELGAKAVELAAKGESGYMATIERLEGPEYQTRIDKVPLCDVGGKQKPIPAKYIAENGMDMTPAFNEYIRPLLGKRPKYADLSILRSVSKK
;
A
#
# COMPACT_ATOMS: atom_id res chain seq x y z
N ASP A 1 -13.45 -1.41 -12.24
CA ASP A 1 -13.87 -1.73 -10.87
C ASP A 1 -13.41 -0.56 -10.00
N ASP A 2 -14.30 -0.02 -9.16
CA ASP A 2 -14.03 1.12 -8.28
C ASP A 2 -13.45 0.69 -6.93
N ARG A 3 -13.36 -0.63 -6.68
CA ARG A 3 -12.91 -1.22 -5.41
C ARG A 3 -11.48 -1.75 -5.45
N THR A 4 -10.87 -1.80 -6.63
CA THR A 4 -9.52 -2.35 -6.84
C THR A 4 -8.63 -1.33 -7.53
N VAL A 5 -7.33 -1.41 -7.24
CA VAL A 5 -6.29 -0.59 -7.87
C VAL A 5 -5.30 -1.50 -8.56
N ASP A 6 -4.81 -1.10 -9.73
CA ASP A 6 -3.95 -1.94 -10.58
C ASP A 6 -2.73 -2.50 -9.84
N ILE A 7 -2.16 -1.71 -8.91
CA ILE A 7 -1.00 -2.12 -8.12
C ILE A 7 -1.32 -3.23 -7.11
N ASP A 8 -2.48 -3.15 -6.45
CA ASP A 8 -2.94 -4.15 -5.48
C ASP A 8 -3.25 -5.48 -6.19
N VAL A 9 -3.91 -5.41 -7.35
CA VAL A 9 -4.19 -6.59 -8.19
C VAL A 9 -2.89 -7.27 -8.64
N LYS A 10 -1.92 -6.47 -9.09
CA LYS A 10 -0.62 -6.97 -9.53
C LYS A 10 0.12 -7.67 -8.37
N GLU A 11 0.27 -6.98 -7.24
CA GLU A 11 0.99 -7.50 -6.07
C GLU A 11 0.31 -8.75 -5.49
N ALA A 12 -1.02 -8.79 -5.43
CA ALA A 12 -1.78 -9.95 -5.00
C ALA A 12 -1.58 -11.16 -5.92
N PHE A 13 -1.53 -10.94 -7.24
CA PHE A 13 -1.24 -12.00 -8.20
C PHE A 13 0.18 -12.54 -8.03
N GLU A 14 1.18 -11.66 -7.89
CA GLU A 14 2.58 -12.04 -7.70
C GLU A 14 2.80 -12.81 -6.38
N LEU A 15 2.10 -12.42 -5.30
CA LEU A 15 2.08 -13.17 -4.03
C LEU A 15 1.52 -14.59 -4.21
N GLY A 16 0.38 -14.72 -4.91
CA GLY A 16 -0.24 -16.02 -5.19
C GLY A 16 0.68 -16.91 -6.03
N ALA A 17 1.28 -16.36 -7.08
CA ALA A 17 2.26 -17.06 -7.90
C ALA A 17 3.46 -17.54 -7.08
N LYS A 18 3.99 -16.71 -6.16
CA LYS A 18 5.08 -17.10 -5.28
C LYS A 18 4.69 -18.23 -4.33
N ALA A 19 3.49 -18.17 -3.76
CA ALA A 19 3.00 -19.23 -2.87
C ALA A 19 2.94 -20.59 -3.60
N VAL A 20 2.44 -20.61 -4.84
CA VAL A 20 2.42 -21.82 -5.68
C VAL A 20 3.84 -22.29 -6.02
N GLU A 21 4.75 -21.38 -6.36
CA GLU A 21 6.16 -21.70 -6.62
C GLU A 21 6.83 -22.39 -5.42
N LEU A 22 6.59 -21.89 -4.21
CA LEU A 22 7.13 -22.48 -2.97
C LEU A 22 6.54 -23.86 -2.71
N ALA A 23 5.22 -24.02 -2.85
CA ALA A 23 4.56 -25.31 -2.70
C ALA A 23 5.07 -26.33 -3.72
N ALA A 24 5.26 -25.93 -4.98
CA ALA A 24 5.78 -26.79 -6.04
C ALA A 24 7.23 -27.25 -5.79
N LYS A 25 8.02 -26.45 -5.07
CA LYS A 25 9.38 -26.80 -4.61
C LYS A 25 9.38 -27.69 -3.36
N GLY A 26 8.22 -28.02 -2.81
CA GLY A 26 8.08 -28.77 -1.55
C GLY A 26 8.41 -27.92 -0.31
N GLU A 27 8.49 -26.61 -0.45
CA GLU A 27 8.74 -25.71 0.67
C GLU A 27 7.44 -25.41 1.43
N SER A 28 7.50 -25.46 2.76
CA SER A 28 6.36 -25.25 3.65
C SER A 28 6.78 -24.43 4.86
N GLY A 29 5.81 -23.88 5.60
CA GLY A 29 6.06 -23.07 6.77
C GLY A 29 6.42 -21.60 6.47
N TYR A 30 6.12 -21.13 5.25
CA TYR A 30 6.42 -19.76 4.81
C TYR A 30 5.16 -18.99 4.40
N MET A 31 5.21 -17.67 4.56
CA MET A 31 4.27 -16.71 3.99
C MET A 31 4.98 -15.93 2.88
N ALA A 32 4.33 -15.76 1.72
CA ALA A 32 4.85 -14.86 0.68
C ALA A 32 4.70 -13.39 1.13
N THR A 33 5.71 -12.57 0.86
CA THR A 33 5.80 -11.19 1.36
C THR A 33 6.11 -10.21 0.25
N ILE A 34 5.60 -8.98 0.40
CA ILE A 34 5.97 -7.84 -0.44
C ILE A 34 7.01 -7.02 0.32
N GLU A 35 8.18 -6.84 -0.28
CA GLU A 35 9.23 -5.96 0.24
C GLU A 35 9.35 -4.73 -0.66
N ARG A 36 9.12 -3.56 -0.08
CA ARG A 36 9.33 -2.27 -0.76
C ARG A 36 10.82 -1.98 -0.84
N LEU A 37 11.32 -1.77 -2.06
CA LEU A 37 12.71 -1.40 -2.30
C LEU A 37 12.94 0.07 -1.97
N GLU A 38 14.16 0.39 -1.56
CA GLU A 38 14.59 1.77 -1.37
C GLU A 38 14.75 2.47 -2.72
N GLY A 39 14.39 3.75 -2.77
CA GLY A 39 14.54 4.57 -3.96
C GLY A 39 13.45 5.64 -4.08
N PRO A 40 13.59 6.53 -5.08
CA PRO A 40 12.60 7.57 -5.36
C PRO A 40 11.32 7.00 -5.99
N GLU A 41 11.43 5.86 -6.68
CA GLU A 41 10.31 5.19 -7.36
C GLU A 41 9.75 4.07 -6.49
N TYR A 42 8.43 3.87 -6.53
CA TYR A 42 7.81 2.74 -5.86
C TYR A 42 8.12 1.44 -6.61
N GLN A 43 8.96 0.62 -6.00
CA GLN A 43 9.30 -0.71 -6.49
C GLN A 43 9.16 -1.72 -5.36
N THR A 44 8.72 -2.91 -5.73
CA THR A 44 8.55 -4.02 -4.80
C THR A 44 9.24 -5.26 -5.34
N ARG A 45 9.68 -6.13 -4.43
CA ARG A 45 10.06 -7.51 -4.73
C ARG A 45 9.22 -8.45 -3.89
N ILE A 46 8.91 -9.61 -4.46
CA ILE A 46 8.25 -10.68 -3.73
C ILE A 46 9.30 -11.59 -3.12
N ASP A 47 9.14 -11.86 -1.84
CA ASP A 47 9.98 -12.78 -1.08
C ASP A 47 9.12 -13.70 -0.19
N LYS A 48 9.73 -14.37 0.79
CA LYS A 48 9.05 -15.20 1.77
C LYS A 48 9.64 -14.99 3.17
N VAL A 49 8.82 -15.23 4.18
CA VAL A 49 9.22 -15.21 5.59
C VAL A 49 8.68 -16.44 6.31
N PRO A 50 9.41 -17.01 7.28
CA PRO A 50 8.90 -18.10 8.12
C PRO A 50 7.60 -17.70 8.84
N LEU A 51 6.64 -18.62 8.92
CA LEU A 51 5.36 -18.37 9.60
C LEU A 51 5.53 -18.08 11.10
N CYS A 52 6.53 -18.68 11.75
CA CYS A 52 6.85 -18.40 13.16
C CYS A 52 7.29 -16.95 13.39
N ASP A 53 7.83 -16.28 12.38
CA ASP A 53 8.27 -14.89 12.48
C ASP A 53 7.14 -13.89 12.28
N VAL A 54 5.99 -14.31 11.76
CA VAL A 54 4.82 -13.44 11.52
C VAL A 54 3.64 -13.75 12.44
N GLY A 55 3.53 -14.99 12.93
CA GLY A 55 2.45 -15.43 13.80
C GLY A 55 2.29 -14.53 15.02
N GLY A 56 1.09 -13.98 15.21
CA GLY A 56 0.76 -13.10 16.34
C GLY A 56 1.43 -11.71 16.31
N LYS A 57 2.18 -11.37 15.26
CA LYS A 57 2.76 -10.04 15.09
C LYS A 57 1.84 -9.14 14.27
N GLN A 58 1.96 -7.84 14.52
CA GLN A 58 1.22 -6.80 13.81
C GLN A 58 2.17 -5.68 13.39
N LYS A 59 1.82 -4.96 12.32
CA LYS A 59 2.53 -3.76 11.89
C LYS A 59 1.75 -2.52 12.38
N PRO A 60 2.09 -1.96 13.55
CA PRO A 60 1.41 -0.76 14.04
C PRO A 60 1.68 0.42 13.10
N ILE A 61 0.75 1.37 13.06
CA ILE A 61 0.96 2.63 12.36
C ILE A 61 2.09 3.39 13.08
N PRO A 62 3.20 3.72 12.39
CA PRO A 62 4.27 4.51 12.99
C PRO A 62 3.77 5.85 13.54
N ALA A 63 4.22 6.26 14.73
CA ALA A 63 3.81 7.54 15.33
C ALA A 63 4.08 8.74 14.40
N LYS A 64 5.17 8.71 13.62
CA LYS A 64 5.51 9.73 12.62
C LYS A 64 4.46 9.91 11.51
N TYR A 65 3.51 8.99 11.36
CA TYR A 65 2.41 9.09 10.40
C TYR A 65 1.19 9.83 10.95
N ILE A 66 1.11 10.03 12.27
CA ILE A 66 -0.02 10.66 12.96
C ILE A 66 0.38 12.10 13.31
N ALA A 67 -0.46 13.07 12.94
CA ALA A 67 -0.22 14.47 13.26
C ALA A 67 -0.38 14.73 14.77
N GLU A 68 0.20 15.84 15.26
CA GLU A 68 0.16 16.20 16.69
C GLU A 68 -1.26 16.35 17.23
N ASN A 69 -2.23 16.72 16.39
CA ASN A 69 -3.64 16.82 16.75
C ASN A 69 -4.33 15.45 16.94
N GLY A 70 -3.67 14.35 16.58
CA GLY A 70 -4.19 12.98 16.66
C GLY A 70 -5.31 12.64 15.66
N MET A 71 -5.70 13.56 14.78
CA MET A 71 -6.85 13.42 13.88
C MET A 71 -6.46 13.40 12.39
N ASP A 72 -5.26 13.90 12.05
CA ASP A 72 -4.75 13.96 10.69
C ASP A 72 -3.52 13.07 10.49
N MET A 73 -3.21 12.81 9.22
CA MET A 73 -2.01 12.06 8.81
C MET A 73 -0.92 13.03 8.32
N THR A 74 0.33 12.71 8.63
CA THR A 74 1.48 13.56 8.26
C THR A 74 1.87 13.39 6.78
N PRO A 75 2.71 14.30 6.24
CA PRO A 75 3.30 14.12 4.90
C PRO A 75 4.04 12.78 4.72
N ALA A 76 4.67 12.26 5.79
CA ALA A 76 5.36 10.96 5.75
C ALA A 76 4.39 9.80 5.46
N PHE A 77 3.15 9.87 5.97
CA PHE A 77 2.12 8.91 5.59
C PHE A 77 1.69 9.06 4.13
N ASN A 78 1.57 10.30 3.66
CA ASN A 78 1.21 10.58 2.27
C ASN A 78 2.23 9.99 1.29
N GLU A 79 3.52 10.09 1.59
CA GLU A 79 4.59 9.44 0.82
C GLU A 79 4.45 7.92 0.82
N TYR A 80 4.12 7.32 1.97
CA TYR A 80 3.92 5.87 2.10
C TYR A 80 2.73 5.36 1.27
N ILE A 81 1.58 6.03 1.36
CA ILE A 81 0.29 5.56 0.82
C ILE A 81 0.08 5.93 -0.65
N ARG A 82 0.64 7.05 -1.14
CA ARG A 82 0.43 7.55 -2.51
C ARG A 82 0.59 6.50 -3.61
N PRO A 83 1.67 5.70 -3.66
CA PRO A 83 1.82 4.70 -4.71
C PRO A 83 0.78 3.57 -4.65
N LEU A 84 0.16 3.35 -3.50
CA LEU A 84 -0.83 2.29 -3.27
C LEU A 84 -2.26 2.67 -3.67
N LEU A 85 -2.54 3.96 -3.92
CA LEU A 85 -3.91 4.45 -4.13
C LEU A 85 -4.38 4.41 -5.59
N GLY A 86 -3.50 4.07 -6.54
CA GLY A 86 -3.83 4.06 -7.96
C GLY A 86 -4.32 5.42 -8.50
N LYS A 87 -5.06 5.38 -9.62
CA LYS A 87 -5.64 6.59 -10.23
C LYS A 87 -6.85 7.05 -9.42
N ARG A 88 -6.84 8.32 -9.01
CA ARG A 88 -7.98 8.92 -8.31
C ARG A 88 -9.08 9.33 -9.30
N PRO A 89 -10.36 9.14 -8.96
CA PRO A 89 -11.45 9.74 -9.72
C PRO A 89 -11.31 11.28 -9.73
N LYS A 90 -11.66 11.89 -10.86
CA LYS A 90 -11.70 13.34 -10.98
C LYS A 90 -13.01 13.84 -10.38
N TYR A 91 -12.93 14.52 -9.24
CA TYR A 91 -14.08 15.18 -8.62
C TYR A 91 -14.25 16.60 -9.19
N ALA A 92 -15.48 17.12 -9.12
CA ALA A 92 -15.77 18.50 -9.48
C ALA A 92 -15.06 19.46 -8.49
N ASP A 93 -14.34 20.43 -9.03
CA ASP A 93 -13.71 21.47 -8.23
C ASP A 93 -14.69 22.62 -7.99
N LEU A 94 -15.21 22.72 -6.77
CA LEU A 94 -16.16 23.76 -6.38
C LEU A 94 -15.48 25.12 -6.11
N SER A 95 -14.15 25.21 -6.14
CA SER A 95 -13.43 26.48 -6.02
C SER A 95 -13.78 27.46 -7.14
N ILE A 96 -14.15 26.93 -8.31
CA ILE A 96 -14.61 27.67 -9.49
C ILE A 96 -15.89 28.46 -9.18
N LEU A 97 -16.77 27.93 -8.33
CA LEU A 97 -18.02 28.62 -7.93
C LEU A 97 -17.75 29.79 -6.97
N ARG A 98 -16.70 29.71 -6.15
CA ARG A 98 -16.33 30.80 -5.22
C ARG A 98 -15.80 32.04 -5.95
N SER A 99 -15.14 31.89 -7.10
CA SER A 99 -14.70 33.02 -7.92
C SER A 99 -15.85 33.75 -8.62
N VAL A 100 -16.97 33.07 -8.89
CA VAL A 100 -18.13 33.66 -9.56
C VAL A 100 -19.00 34.44 -8.58
N SER A 101 -19.10 34.00 -7.31
CA SER A 101 -19.92 34.67 -6.29
C SER A 101 -19.31 35.96 -5.72
N LYS A 102 -18.06 36.31 -6.06
CA LYS A 102 -17.40 37.57 -5.67
C LYS A 102 -17.50 38.67 -6.74
N LYS A 103 -18.30 38.48 -7.78
CA LYS A 103 -18.60 39.51 -8.79
C LYS A 103 -19.98 40.11 -8.58
#